data_AF-A0A392R194-F1
#
_entry.id   AF-A0A392R194-F1
#
_cell.length_a   1.000
_cell.length_b   1.000
_cell.length_c   1.000
_cell.angle_alpha   90.00
_cell.angle_beta   90.00
_cell.angle_gamma   90.00
#
_symmetry.space_group_name_H-M   'P 1'
#
loop_
_entity.id
_entity.type
_entity.pdbx_description
1 polymer ?
#
loop_
_entity_poly.entity_id
_entity_poly.type
_entity_poly.pdbx_seq_one_letter_code
_entity_poly.pdbx_strand_id
1 'polypeptide(L)'
;MKVDSDPLQVAETSYAEPFDCLMVEAMEVTQVQTVPEEEYCEKIKVVYPQAEEELVDFLNRCKLNNKEVMLCPRCSAVCDKEATAGLKNYVPYVKNK
;
A
#
# COMPACT_ATOMS: atom_id res chain seq x y z
N MET A 1 37.78 -34.22 -18.64
CA MET A 1 37.04 -33.13 -17.96
C MET A 1 35.81 -32.84 -18.78
N LYS A 2 34.60 -32.98 -18.22
CA LYS A 2 33.39 -32.45 -18.86
C LYS A 2 33.36 -30.97 -18.53
N VAL A 3 33.47 -30.13 -19.56
CA VAL A 3 33.20 -28.70 -19.44
C VAL A 3 31.72 -28.59 -19.11
N ASP A 4 31.41 -28.00 -17.96
CA ASP A 4 30.05 -27.66 -17.58
C ASP A 4 29.59 -26.55 -18.54
N SER A 5 28.78 -26.93 -19.53
CA SER A 5 28.23 -25.97 -20.47
C SER A 5 27.19 -25.14 -19.73
N ASP A 6 27.54 -23.89 -19.45
CA ASP A 6 26.64 -22.92 -18.84
C ASP A 6 25.32 -22.84 -19.64
N PRO A 7 24.16 -23.22 -19.05
CA PRO A 7 22.87 -23.24 -19.73
C PRO A 7 22.41 -21.83 -20.15
N LEU A 8 23.11 -20.77 -19.74
CA LEU A 8 22.88 -19.40 -20.18
C LEU A 8 23.42 -19.08 -21.59
N GLN A 9 24.18 -19.98 -22.21
CA GLN A 9 24.70 -19.78 -23.58
C GLN A 9 23.69 -20.09 -24.70
N VAL A 10 22.40 -20.15 -24.41
CA VAL A 10 21.37 -20.13 -25.45
C VAL A 10 21.24 -18.69 -25.96
N ALA A 11 21.97 -18.38 -27.03
CA ALA A 11 21.97 -17.10 -27.74
C ALA A 11 20.63 -16.75 -28.44
N GLU A 12 19.53 -17.39 -28.04
CA GLU A 12 18.16 -17.09 -28.49
C GLU A 12 17.19 -17.02 -27.29
N THR A 13 17.66 -16.54 -26.14
CA THR A 13 16.71 -16.03 -25.14
C THR A 13 16.00 -14.84 -25.77
N SER A 14 14.67 -14.92 -25.84
CA SER A 14 13.80 -13.87 -26.35
C SER A 14 14.10 -12.55 -25.62
N TYR A 15 14.97 -11.72 -26.20
CA TYR A 15 15.20 -10.36 -25.74
C TYR A 15 13.96 -9.56 -26.10
N ALA A 16 12.91 -9.69 -25.30
CA ALA A 16 11.77 -8.82 -25.35
C ALA A 16 12.17 -7.54 -24.61
N GLU A 17 12.36 -6.45 -25.36
CA GLU A 17 12.47 -5.14 -24.76
C GLU A 17 11.22 -4.89 -23.92
N PRO A 18 11.34 -4.49 -22.64
CA PRO A 18 10.19 -4.11 -21.84
C PRO A 18 9.46 -2.99 -22.58
N PHE A 19 8.23 -3.26 -23.02
CA PHE A 19 7.45 -2.33 -23.86
C PHE A 19 7.18 -0.99 -23.17
N ASP A 20 7.22 -0.97 -21.83
CA ASP A 20 7.36 0.22 -21.01
C ASP A 20 7.92 -0.19 -19.64
N CYS A 21 9.12 0.27 -19.29
CA CYS A 21 9.53 0.28 -17.90
C CYS A 21 8.71 1.36 -17.20
N LEU A 22 7.70 0.98 -16.41
CA LEU A 22 7.00 1.89 -15.51
C LEU A 22 7.98 2.40 -14.45
N MET A 23 8.77 3.41 -14.81
CA MET A 23 9.65 4.14 -13.91
C MET A 23 8.76 4.79 -12.85
N VAL A 24 8.85 4.32 -11.61
CA VAL A 24 8.19 4.98 -10.48
C VAL A 24 9.05 6.21 -10.13
N GLU A 25 8.50 7.41 -10.32
CA GLU A 25 9.16 8.63 -9.86
C GLU A 25 9.50 8.52 -8.37
N ALA A 26 10.74 8.83 -8.02
CA ALA A 26 11.14 8.93 -6.63
C ALA A 26 10.40 10.12 -6.01
N MET A 27 9.32 9.82 -5.30
CA MET A 27 8.52 10.81 -4.58
C MET A 27 9.43 11.49 -3.54
N GLU A 28 9.52 12.82 -3.58
CA GLU A 28 10.24 13.61 -2.58
C GLU A 28 9.78 13.18 -1.19
N VAL A 29 10.73 12.92 -0.29
CA VAL A 29 10.45 12.47 1.09
C VAL A 29 9.70 13.60 1.81
N THR A 30 8.37 13.56 1.77
CA THR A 30 7.54 14.35 2.68
C THR A 30 7.95 13.97 4.10
N GLN A 31 8.27 14.96 4.93
CA GLN A 31 8.70 14.76 6.32
C GLN A 31 7.69 13.85 7.04
N VAL A 32 8.09 12.60 7.26
CA VAL A 32 7.28 11.62 7.97
C VAL A 32 7.24 12.01 9.45
N GLN A 33 6.05 12.28 9.96
CA GLN A 33 5.86 12.52 11.40
C GLN A 33 5.70 11.19 12.11
N THR A 34 6.56 10.95 13.09
CA THR A 34 6.40 9.84 14.03
C THR A 34 5.35 10.24 15.06
N VAL A 35 4.20 9.57 15.02
CA VAL A 35 3.16 9.70 16.04
C VAL A 35 3.23 8.54 17.02
N PRO A 36 2.86 8.75 18.30
CA PRO A 36 2.66 7.67 19.25
C PRO A 36 1.74 6.58 18.66
N GLU A 37 2.00 5.33 19.01
CA GLU A 37 1.24 4.18 18.50
C GLU A 37 -0.26 4.30 18.81
N GLU A 38 -0.62 4.81 19.98
CA GLU A 38 -2.01 5.03 20.40
C GLU A 38 -2.75 5.98 19.44
N GLU A 39 -2.16 7.13 19.13
CA GLU A 39 -2.74 8.11 18.21
C GLU A 39 -2.87 7.55 16.79
N TYR A 40 -1.88 6.77 16.35
CA TYR A 40 -1.93 6.09 15.06
C TYR A 40 -3.06 5.06 14.98
N CYS A 41 -3.25 4.27 16.04
CA CYS A 41 -4.35 3.31 16.15
C CYS A 41 -5.72 4.00 16.08
N GLU A 42 -5.88 5.15 16.73
CA GLU A 42 -7.11 5.93 16.66
C GLU A 42 -7.41 6.43 15.25
N LYS A 43 -6.40 6.96 14.54
CA LYS A 43 -6.56 7.40 13.14
C LYS A 43 -6.93 6.23 12.22
N ILE A 44 -6.34 5.05 12.43
CA ILE A 44 -6.67 3.84 11.64
C ILE A 44 -8.11 3.40 11.80
N LYS A 45 -8.71 3.51 13.00
CA LYS A 45 -10.10 3.07 13.25
C LYS A 45 -11.14 3.78 12.39
N VAL A 46 -10.82 4.96 11.86
CA VAL A 46 -11.71 5.73 10.97
C VAL A 46 -11.55 5.33 9.51
N VAL A 47 -10.40 4.76 9.16
CA VAL A 47 -10.02 4.42 7.78
C VAL A 47 -10.66 3.11 7.32
N TYR A 48 -10.80 2.16 8.24
CA TYR A 48 -11.36 0.83 7.98
C TYR A 48 -12.71 0.65 8.67
N PRO A 49 -13.52 -0.34 8.24
CA PRO A 49 -14.68 -0.78 9.00
C PRO A 49 -14.31 -1.08 10.45
N GLN A 50 -15.14 -0.64 11.39
CA GLN A 50 -14.94 -0.94 12.81
C GLN A 50 -15.17 -2.43 13.09
N ALA A 51 -14.60 -2.96 14.17
CA ALA A 51 -14.69 -4.39 14.49
C ALA A 51 -16.13 -4.92 14.63
N GLU A 52 -17.08 -4.05 14.99
CA GLU A 52 -18.50 -4.36 15.15
C GLU A 52 -19.36 -3.87 13.98
N GLU A 53 -18.78 -3.18 12.99
CA GLU A 53 -19.49 -2.62 11.85
C GLU A 53 -19.46 -3.59 10.67
N GLU A 54 -20.63 -3.90 10.12
CA GLU A 54 -20.68 -4.69 8.89
C GLU A 54 -20.14 -3.90 7.70
N LEU A 55 -19.55 -4.59 6.73
CA LEU A 55 -19.01 -3.94 5.52
C LEU A 55 -20.09 -3.13 4.78
N VAL A 56 -21.33 -3.60 4.77
CA VAL A 56 -22.45 -2.90 4.13
C VAL A 56 -22.74 -1.57 4.83
N ASP A 57 -22.71 -1.57 6.17
CA ASP A 57 -22.92 -0.36 6.97
C ASP A 57 -21.79 0.65 6.78
N PHE A 58 -20.54 0.18 6.71
CA PHE A 58 -19.39 1.01 6.36
C PHE A 58 -19.56 1.66 4.99
N LEU A 59 -19.91 0.88 3.97
CA LEU A 59 -20.12 1.40 2.61
C LEU A 59 -21.27 2.40 2.54
N ASN A 60 -22.36 2.13 3.26
CA ASN A 60 -23.48 3.07 3.39
C ASN A 60 -23.06 4.36 4.08
N ARG A 61 -22.27 4.29 5.16
CA ARG A 61 -21.71 5.45 5.84
C ARG A 61 -20.79 6.26 4.93
N CYS A 62 -19.91 5.62 4.16
CA CYS A 62 -19.08 6.30 3.17
C CYS A 62 -19.94 6.99 2.10
N LYS A 63 -20.95 6.29 1.57
CA LYS A 63 -21.88 6.83 0.56
C LYS A 63 -22.66 8.04 1.08
N LEU A 64 -23.21 7.97 2.30
CA LEU A 64 -23.94 9.07 2.93
C LEU A 64 -23.06 10.31 3.14
N ASN A 65 -21.78 10.10 3.41
CA ASN A 65 -20.80 11.18 3.60
C ASN A 65 -20.12 11.60 2.29
N ASN A 66 -20.54 11.09 1.13
CA ASN A 66 -19.92 11.31 -0.20
C ASN A 66 -18.41 11.03 -0.24
N LYS A 67 -17.96 10.04 0.52
CA LYS A 67 -16.56 9.65 0.57
C LYS A 67 -16.26 8.54 -0.42
N GLU A 68 -15.15 8.66 -1.12
CA GLU A 68 -14.64 7.60 -1.98
C GLU A 68 -14.04 6.46 -1.14
N VAL A 69 -14.35 5.22 -1.55
CA VAL A 69 -13.75 4.00 -1.00
C VAL A 69 -12.74 3.42 -1.99
N MET A 70 -11.69 2.83 -1.46
CA MET A 70 -10.64 2.18 -2.23
C MET A 70 -10.26 0.83 -1.61
N LEU A 71 -9.51 0.02 -2.36
CA LEU A 71 -8.89 -1.19 -1.83
C LEU A 71 -7.44 -0.89 -1.46
N CYS A 72 -7.06 -1.28 -0.25
CA CYS A 72 -5.67 -1.18 0.19
C CYS A 72 -4.79 -2.09 -0.70
N PRO A 73 -3.75 -1.56 -1.37
CA PRO A 73 -2.93 -2.36 -2.29
C PRO A 73 -2.11 -3.46 -1.61
N ARG A 74 -1.97 -3.43 -0.27
CA ARG A 74 -1.20 -4.43 0.49
C ARG A 74 -2.02 -5.62 0.93
N CYS A 75 -3.26 -5.41 1.36
CA CYS A 75 -4.10 -6.43 1.97
C CYS A 75 -5.47 -6.59 1.31
N SER A 76 -5.76 -5.80 0.27
CA SER A 76 -7.05 -5.77 -0.43
C SER A 76 -8.26 -5.48 0.45
N ALA A 77 -8.04 -4.94 1.66
CA ALA A 77 -9.12 -4.51 2.53
C ALA A 77 -9.77 -3.22 1.99
N VAL A 78 -11.09 -3.13 2.14
CA VAL A 78 -11.84 -1.91 1.80
C VAL A 78 -11.53 -0.83 2.83
N CYS A 79 -11.18 0.37 2.36
CA CYS A 79 -10.94 1.53 3.22
C CYS A 79 -11.45 2.83 2.61
N ASP A 80 -11.66 3.82 3.47
CA ASP A 80 -11.99 5.20 3.11
C ASP A 80 -10.74 5.88 2.53
N LYS A 81 -10.84 6.35 1.28
CA LYS A 81 -9.74 6.97 0.53
C LYS A 81 -9.32 8.30 1.13
N GLU A 82 -10.27 9.09 1.60
CA GLU A 82 -9.99 10.40 2.20
C GLU A 82 -9.35 10.26 3.58
N ALA A 83 -9.88 9.35 4.40
CA ALA A 83 -9.29 9.06 5.71
C ALA A 83 -7.85 8.51 5.55
N THR A 84 -7.59 7.74 4.49
CA THR A 84 -6.24 7.24 4.16
C THR A 84 -5.28 8.39 3.81
N ALA A 85 -5.75 9.48 3.20
CA ALA A 85 -4.90 10.65 2.94
C ALA A 85 -4.38 11.28 4.24
N GLY A 86 -5.19 11.25 5.30
CA GLY A 86 -4.81 11.66 6.65
C GLY A 86 -3.70 10.81 7.29
N LEU A 87 -3.38 9.64 6.72
CA LEU A 87 -2.32 8.74 7.19
C LEU A 87 -1.02 8.80 6.36
N LYS A 88 -1.02 9.44 5.18
CA LYS A 88 0.14 9.41 4.26
C LYS A 88 1.45 9.91 4.87
N ASN A 89 1.37 10.83 5.83
CA ASN A 89 2.54 11.44 6.47
C ASN A 89 2.88 10.84 7.84
N TYR A 90 2.12 9.85 8.31
CA TYR A 90 2.29 9.28 9.64
C TYR A 90 2.81 7.86 9.54
N VAL A 91 3.86 7.56 10.30
CA VAL A 91 4.34 6.19 10.50
C VAL A 91 4.22 5.88 11.99
N PRO A 92 3.71 4.69 12.37
CA PRO A 92 3.66 4.30 13.77
C PRO A 92 5.07 4.35 14.35
N TYR A 93 5.25 5.06 15.47
CA TYR A 93 6.54 5.10 16.15
C TYR A 93 6.93 3.69 16.60
N VAL A 94 7.89 3.08 15.91
CA VAL A 94 8.47 1.79 16.31
C VAL A 94 9.66 2.09 17.22
N LYS A 95 9.55 1.79 18.51
CA LYS A 95 10.76 1.68 19.35
C LYS A 95 11.58 0.53 18.80
N ASN A 96 12.70 0.84 18.13
CA ASN A 96 13.71 -0.16 17.82
C ASN A 96 14.13 -0.80 19.14
N LYS A 97 13.95 -2.12 19.26
CA LYS A 97 14.25 -2.90 20.45
C LYS A 97 15.69 -3.36 20.44
#